data_AF-A0A2D5YKJ8-F1
#
_entry.id   AF-A0A2D5YKJ8-F1
#
_cell.length_a   1.000
_cell.length_b   1.000
_cell.length_c   1.000
_cell.angle_alpha   90.00
_cell.angle_beta   90.00
_cell.angle_gamma   90.00
#
_symmetry.space_group_name_H-M   'P 1'
#
loop_
_entity.id
_entity.type
_entity.pdbx_description
1 polymer ?
#
loop_
_entity_poly.entity_id
_entity_poly.type
_entity_poly.pdbx_seq_one_letter_code
_entity_poly.pdbx_strand_id
1 'polypeptide(L)'
;MPEKGSGVFPQTTRNENFKYFDSFHQGKCDQNQRELLRDATVYNLYDGIIEPRVLSFGGEFQAKPHLSDINRNIISKTLYNRKEVTLQEMLYDEDEELIGFLVPNVNVEDEGRDLFVCPRIEIPRESVENMAIGINYRILKSYNALNLSRPDFKLKPIEVYVQNIEEKVYETYVKERGSSEEPKLKSKTITYSTDNAYYAGSSIHFLPQSDDARDGKFFTIFPLWEIPFVASHEYGHHVFETILKTYGLSNINFVSGCFHSNDKTQIIKEYDSSFQTGVMRLPQDSRYDALRALHEGFADLFAHYTLGLEGQLNGVNCFSESRNVMSPFFGNGDFKEFDSKSFNVFIDNEAPNVFSCDEPNFTQYHTVGAVFARVVYAILENEGLSDTESLRVVMNWAEDLAVSVREDMGAEVTFLKAKSSFISAYLKFIGRDSLTRIEKDLVENSLSFDI
;
A
#
# COMPACT_ATOMS: atom_id res chain seq x y z
N MET A 1 -51.07 20.14 -0.95
CA MET A 1 -50.54 20.47 0.39
C MET A 1 -51.53 19.93 1.40
N PRO A 2 -51.12 18.91 2.16
CA PRO A 2 -50.45 19.12 3.43
C PRO A 2 -49.01 18.57 3.47
N GLU A 3 -48.31 19.01 4.50
CA GLU A 3 -46.86 18.97 4.74
C GLU A 3 -46.34 17.68 5.39
N LYS A 4 -45.02 17.49 5.23
CA LYS A 4 -44.03 16.90 6.16
C LYS A 4 -44.27 15.49 6.71
N GLY A 5 -43.45 14.58 6.22
CA GLY A 5 -42.94 13.42 6.98
C GLY A 5 -41.48 13.21 6.61
N SER A 6 -40.57 13.92 7.29
CA SER A 6 -39.14 13.61 7.29
C SER A 6 -38.97 12.23 7.91
N GLY A 7 -38.79 11.21 7.06
CA GLY A 7 -38.43 9.86 7.47
C GLY A 7 -37.05 9.88 8.10
N VAL A 8 -37.02 9.93 9.43
CA VAL A 8 -35.85 9.61 10.24
C VAL A 8 -35.51 8.15 9.91
N PHE A 9 -34.40 7.92 9.21
CA PHE A 9 -33.85 6.58 9.06
C PHE A 9 -33.60 6.01 10.47
N PRO A 10 -34.06 4.79 10.77
CA PRO A 10 -33.72 4.14 12.03
C PRO A 10 -32.20 3.98 12.06
N GLN A 11 -31.57 4.45 13.14
CA GLN A 11 -30.22 4.03 13.50
C GLN A 11 -30.25 2.50 13.68
N THR A 12 -29.92 1.77 12.61
CA THR A 12 -29.69 0.34 12.68
C THR A 12 -28.47 0.10 13.55
N THR A 13 -28.72 -0.58 14.66
CA THR A 13 -27.81 -1.28 15.56
C THR A 13 -26.37 -1.42 15.05
N ARG A 14 -25.43 -0.80 15.78
CA ARG A 14 -23.99 -1.05 15.74
C ARG A 14 -23.74 -2.56 15.69
N ASN A 15 -23.03 -3.01 14.65
CA ASN A 15 -22.64 -4.41 14.49
C ASN A 15 -21.54 -4.75 15.52
N GLU A 16 -21.78 -5.76 16.35
CA GLU A 16 -20.87 -6.23 17.42
C GLU A 16 -19.61 -6.94 16.90
N ASN A 17 -19.47 -7.10 15.58
CA ASN A 17 -18.37 -7.83 14.92
C ASN A 17 -17.09 -7.02 14.72
N PHE A 18 -17.02 -5.84 15.33
CA PHE A 18 -15.95 -4.88 15.19
C PHE A 18 -15.50 -4.45 16.60
N LYS A 19 -14.88 -5.37 17.36
CA LYS A 19 -14.44 -5.11 18.74
C LYS A 19 -13.45 -3.94 18.90
N TYR A 20 -12.88 -3.43 17.81
CA TYR A 20 -11.89 -2.36 17.78
C TYR A 20 -12.45 -0.94 17.64
N PHE A 21 -13.78 -0.76 17.58
CA PHE A 21 -14.36 0.54 17.23
C PHE A 21 -14.72 1.47 18.40
N ASP A 22 -14.62 1.00 19.65
CA ASP A 22 -15.15 1.74 20.80
C ASP A 22 -14.12 2.13 21.88
N SER A 23 -12.83 1.81 21.74
CA SER A 23 -11.79 2.29 22.68
C SER A 23 -11.32 3.71 22.35
N PHE A 24 -12.28 4.62 22.27
CA PHE A 24 -12.01 6.04 22.06
C PHE A 24 -11.46 6.67 23.35
N HIS A 25 -10.23 7.19 23.30
CA HIS A 25 -9.67 8.06 24.33
C HIS A 25 -9.33 9.42 23.71
N GLN A 26 -10.36 10.13 23.22
CA GLN A 26 -10.30 11.60 23.25
C GLN A 26 -10.39 12.05 24.72
N GLY A 27 -9.31 11.85 25.46
CA GLY A 27 -9.06 12.59 26.68
C GLY A 27 -9.15 14.07 26.32
N LYS A 28 -10.04 14.79 26.99
CA LYS A 28 -10.21 16.25 26.83
C LYS A 28 -8.85 16.92 27.02
N CYS A 29 -8.15 17.17 25.92
CA CYS A 29 -6.95 17.98 25.92
C CYS A 29 -7.36 19.39 26.38
N ASP A 30 -6.96 19.76 27.60
CA ASP A 30 -7.29 21.06 28.18
C ASP A 30 -6.67 22.18 27.31
N GLN A 31 -7.45 23.21 27.01
CA GLN A 31 -7.12 24.26 26.02
C GLN A 31 -5.79 24.96 26.35
N ASN A 32 -5.44 25.01 27.64
CA ASN A 32 -4.20 25.60 28.17
C ASN A 32 -2.92 24.79 27.86
N GLN A 33 -3.02 23.50 27.53
CA GLN A 33 -1.84 22.70 27.15
C GLN A 33 -1.41 22.93 25.70
N ARG A 34 -2.26 23.54 24.87
CA ARG A 34 -1.95 23.85 23.46
C ARG A 34 -0.91 24.98 23.31
N GLU A 35 -0.79 25.87 24.30
CA GLU A 35 0.13 27.02 24.23
C GLU A 35 1.56 26.72 24.74
N LEU A 36 1.73 25.65 25.53
CA LEU A 36 3.02 25.24 26.12
C LEU A 36 3.90 24.38 25.20
N LEU A 37 3.42 24.03 24.00
CA LEU A 37 4.09 23.10 23.08
C LEU A 37 5.07 23.76 22.09
N ARG A 38 5.34 25.07 22.23
CA ARG A 38 6.20 25.82 21.29
C ARG A 38 7.69 25.55 21.41
N ASP A 39 8.17 24.94 22.50
CA ASP A 39 9.62 24.75 22.73
C ASP A 39 9.91 23.40 23.44
N ALA A 40 10.37 22.37 22.70
CA ALA A 40 11.35 21.32 23.11
C ALA A 40 11.36 20.01 22.25
N THR A 41 12.38 19.91 21.40
CA THR A 41 13.40 18.84 21.11
C THR A 41 13.19 17.32 21.34
N VAL A 42 13.36 16.57 20.22
CA VAL A 42 14.01 15.25 19.94
C VAL A 42 13.48 13.94 20.58
N TYR A 43 13.06 13.03 19.70
CA TYR A 43 12.76 11.61 19.95
C TYR A 43 14.02 10.80 20.28
N ASN A 44 13.94 9.97 21.31
CA ASN A 44 14.91 8.92 21.58
C ASN A 44 14.16 7.58 21.73
N LEU A 45 13.94 6.88 20.61
CA LEU A 45 13.45 5.50 20.56
C LEU A 45 14.66 4.56 20.46
N TYR A 46 15.56 4.57 21.45
CA TYR A 46 16.73 3.67 21.44
C TYR A 46 16.53 2.35 22.20
N ASP A 47 15.41 2.12 22.90
CA ASP A 47 15.17 0.87 23.61
C ASP A 47 13.81 0.26 23.23
N GLY A 48 13.71 -0.20 21.99
CA GLY A 48 12.49 -0.87 21.50
C GLY A 48 12.58 -1.32 20.05
N ILE A 49 13.75 -1.77 19.60
CA ILE A 49 13.84 -2.59 18.39
C ILE A 49 13.09 -3.88 18.71
N ILE A 50 11.97 -4.14 18.02
CA ILE A 50 11.47 -5.51 17.91
C ILE A 50 12.52 -6.24 17.10
N GLU A 51 13.50 -6.84 17.78
CA GLU A 51 14.36 -7.80 17.12
C GLU A 51 13.47 -8.94 16.62
N PRO A 52 13.57 -9.38 15.35
CA PRO A 52 12.71 -10.41 14.76
C PRO A 52 12.78 -11.78 15.44
N ARG A 53 13.54 -11.93 16.54
CA ARG A 53 13.66 -13.16 17.32
C ARG A 53 12.86 -13.18 18.63
N VAL A 54 12.25 -12.06 19.06
CA VAL A 54 11.54 -12.03 20.34
C VAL A 54 10.25 -11.21 20.24
N LEU A 55 9.24 -11.78 19.58
CA LEU A 55 7.84 -11.42 19.81
C LEU A 55 7.37 -12.07 21.13
N SER A 56 7.96 -11.69 22.26
CA SER A 56 7.45 -12.08 23.59
C SER A 56 6.68 -10.90 24.19
N PHE A 57 5.36 -10.90 24.01
CA PHE A 57 4.48 -9.84 24.52
C PHE A 57 4.02 -10.17 25.94
N GLY A 58 4.76 -9.66 26.92
CA GLY A 58 4.36 -9.57 28.33
C GLY A 58 4.83 -8.28 29.01
N GLY A 59 5.45 -7.35 28.27
CA GLY A 59 5.93 -6.08 28.81
C GLY A 59 4.90 -4.97 28.62
N GLU A 60 4.51 -4.33 29.72
CA GLU A 60 3.87 -3.01 29.69
C GLU A 60 4.85 -2.01 29.05
N PHE A 61 4.55 -1.53 27.85
CA PHE A 61 5.34 -0.48 27.20
C PHE A 61 4.99 0.88 27.84
N GLN A 62 5.77 1.33 28.81
CA GLN A 62 5.78 2.73 29.24
C GLN A 62 6.61 3.60 28.28
N ALA A 63 6.22 3.69 27.02
CA ALA A 63 6.60 4.84 26.21
C ALA A 63 5.57 5.94 26.48
N LYS A 64 6.00 7.19 26.71
CA LYS A 64 5.13 8.37 26.69
C LYS A 64 5.26 9.03 25.31
N PRO A 65 4.58 8.51 24.27
CA PRO A 65 4.66 9.11 22.95
C PRO A 65 3.98 10.48 22.98
N HIS A 66 4.80 11.53 22.91
CA HIS A 66 4.37 12.89 22.68
C HIS A 66 4.47 13.17 21.17
N LEU A 67 3.36 13.31 20.46
CA LEU A 67 3.34 13.93 19.13
C LEU A 67 3.39 15.46 19.33
N SER A 68 4.59 16.00 19.54
CA SER A 68 4.81 17.43 19.37
C SER A 68 4.93 17.72 17.87
N ASP A 69 3.98 18.49 17.33
CA ASP A 69 3.91 19.00 15.96
C ASP A 69 4.32 18.02 14.85
N ILE A 70 3.32 17.38 14.23
CA ILE A 70 3.48 16.80 12.89
C ILE A 70 4.09 17.88 11.99
N ASN A 71 5.27 17.63 11.43
CA ASN A 71 5.89 18.57 10.52
C ASN A 71 4.99 18.71 9.29
N ARG A 72 4.18 19.78 9.26
CA ARG A 72 3.18 20.04 8.23
C ARG A 72 3.76 20.23 6.83
N ASN A 73 5.08 20.38 6.74
CA ASN A 73 5.79 20.42 5.46
C ASN A 73 6.06 19.01 4.90
N ILE A 74 5.82 17.94 5.68
CA ILE A 74 6.01 16.53 5.28
C ILE A 74 4.67 15.80 5.29
N ILE A 75 3.90 15.93 6.37
CA ILE A 75 2.57 15.33 6.52
C ILE A 75 1.59 16.47 6.76
N SER A 76 0.73 16.76 5.78
CA SER A 76 -0.19 17.90 5.85
C SER A 76 -1.27 17.67 6.91
N LYS A 77 -1.81 16.44 6.96
CA LYS A 77 -2.84 16.01 7.90
C LYS A 77 -2.72 14.52 8.20
N THR A 78 -3.18 14.13 9.39
CA THR A 78 -3.49 12.74 9.72
C THR A 78 -4.96 12.66 10.08
N LEU A 79 -5.71 11.85 9.33
CA LEU A 79 -7.16 11.76 9.36
C LEU A 79 -7.57 10.36 9.81
N TYR A 80 -8.65 10.27 10.58
CA TYR A 80 -9.23 8.99 11.00
C TYR A 80 -10.74 8.98 10.73
N ASN A 81 -11.31 7.78 10.71
CA ASN A 81 -12.75 7.57 10.57
C ASN A 81 -13.32 8.16 9.27
N ARG A 82 -12.51 8.19 8.20
CA ARG A 82 -12.98 8.37 6.83
C ARG A 82 -13.84 7.15 6.47
N LYS A 83 -14.99 7.39 5.83
CA LYS A 83 -15.84 6.32 5.30
C LYS A 83 -16.19 6.63 3.86
N GLU A 84 -15.84 5.72 2.96
CA GLU A 84 -16.25 5.74 1.57
C GLU A 84 -17.24 4.60 1.32
N VAL A 85 -18.38 4.91 0.72
CA VAL A 85 -19.40 3.93 0.36
C VAL A 85 -19.60 3.96 -1.14
N THR A 86 -19.30 2.86 -1.83
CA THR A 86 -19.62 2.68 -3.25
C THR A 86 -20.89 1.83 -3.37
N LEU A 87 -21.94 2.40 -3.96
CA LEU A 87 -23.19 1.69 -4.27
C LEU A 87 -23.21 1.23 -5.72
N GLN A 88 -23.46 -0.06 -5.94
CA GLN A 88 -23.70 -0.65 -7.26
C GLN A 88 -25.08 -1.32 -7.30
N GLU A 89 -25.96 -0.82 -8.16
CA GLU A 89 -27.31 -1.37 -8.34
C GLU A 89 -27.41 -2.15 -9.65
N MET A 90 -27.58 -3.46 -9.56
CA MET A 90 -27.68 -4.37 -10.70
C MET A 90 -29.13 -4.76 -10.94
N LEU A 91 -29.57 -4.69 -12.19
CA LEU A 91 -30.91 -5.10 -12.61
C LEU A 91 -30.83 -6.42 -13.37
N TYR A 92 -31.56 -7.40 -12.88
CA TYR A 92 -31.75 -8.70 -13.53
C TYR A 92 -33.21 -8.84 -13.96
N ASP A 93 -33.45 -9.70 -14.94
CA ASP A 93 -34.80 -10.19 -15.21
C ASP A 93 -35.14 -11.42 -14.37
N GLU A 94 -36.34 -11.97 -14.61
CA GLU A 94 -36.85 -13.16 -13.93
C GLU A 94 -36.07 -14.45 -14.26
N ASP A 95 -35.33 -14.47 -15.38
CA ASP A 95 -34.47 -15.57 -15.80
C ASP A 95 -33.04 -15.46 -15.22
N GLU A 96 -32.81 -14.49 -14.33
CA GLU A 96 -31.50 -14.15 -13.75
C GLU A 96 -30.47 -13.66 -14.78
N GLU A 97 -30.91 -13.13 -15.92
CA GLU A 97 -30.01 -12.47 -16.86
C GLU A 97 -29.81 -11.01 -16.45
N LEU A 98 -28.54 -10.55 -16.42
CA LEU A 98 -28.21 -9.15 -16.14
C LEU A 98 -28.69 -8.27 -17.30
N ILE A 99 -29.70 -7.44 -17.06
CA ILE A 99 -30.31 -6.56 -18.05
C ILE A 99 -29.85 -5.10 -17.94
N GLY A 100 -29.19 -4.71 -16.85
CA GLY A 100 -28.54 -3.40 -16.74
C GLY A 100 -28.08 -3.01 -15.34
N PHE A 101 -27.63 -1.77 -15.21
CA PHE A 101 -27.33 -1.13 -13.92
C PHE A 101 -28.32 0.01 -13.69
N LEU A 102 -28.97 0.07 -12.53
CA LEU A 102 -30.00 1.08 -12.24
C LEU A 102 -29.38 2.45 -11.94
N VAL A 103 -28.22 2.47 -11.30
CA VAL A 103 -27.51 3.70 -10.95
C VAL A 103 -26.01 3.52 -11.27
N PRO A 104 -25.37 4.49 -11.95
CA PRO A 104 -23.91 4.51 -12.09
C PRO A 104 -23.29 4.68 -10.70
N ASN A 105 -22.22 3.92 -10.40
CA ASN A 105 -21.56 3.87 -9.09
C ASN A 105 -21.63 5.20 -8.30
N VAL A 106 -22.42 5.21 -7.22
CA VAL A 106 -22.53 6.39 -6.35
C VAL A 106 -21.53 6.24 -5.21
N ASN A 107 -20.62 7.21 -5.09
CA ASN A 107 -19.71 7.29 -3.96
C ASN A 107 -20.25 8.29 -2.94
N VAL A 108 -20.50 7.84 -1.72
CA VAL A 108 -20.81 8.69 -0.56
C VAL A 108 -19.57 8.70 0.33
N GLU A 109 -19.01 9.88 0.57
CA GLU A 109 -17.77 10.04 1.32
C GLU A 109 -17.99 10.89 2.58
N ASP A 110 -17.59 10.35 3.73
CA ASP A 110 -17.27 11.11 4.93
C ASP A 110 -15.74 11.32 4.93
N GLU A 111 -15.31 12.58 4.76
CA GLU A 111 -13.89 12.98 4.62
C GLU A 111 -13.02 12.60 5.84
N GLY A 112 -13.63 12.19 6.96
CA GLY A 112 -12.94 11.86 8.18
C GLY A 112 -12.61 13.08 9.03
N ARG A 113 -11.78 12.89 10.07
CA ARG A 113 -11.51 13.92 11.08
C ARG A 113 -10.01 14.02 11.36
N ASP A 114 -9.53 15.24 11.57
CA ASP A 114 -8.15 15.48 12.03
C ASP A 114 -7.90 14.75 13.35
N LEU A 115 -6.84 13.94 13.40
CA LEU A 115 -6.41 13.25 14.59
C LEU A 115 -5.49 14.14 15.42
N PHE A 116 -5.82 14.29 16.70
CA PHE A 116 -5.00 15.02 17.68
C PHE A 116 -4.56 14.06 18.77
N VAL A 117 -3.25 13.93 18.97
CA VAL A 117 -2.69 13.07 20.02
C VAL A 117 -2.30 13.92 21.23
N CYS A 118 -2.90 13.60 22.38
CA CYS A 118 -2.64 14.33 23.61
C CYS A 118 -1.27 13.95 24.21
N PRO A 119 -0.43 14.93 24.57
CA PRO A 119 0.96 14.67 24.95
C PRO A 119 1.16 13.78 26.21
N ARG A 120 0.20 13.65 27.14
CA ARG A 120 0.49 13.08 28.47
C ARG A 120 -0.44 11.95 28.91
N ILE A 121 -0.88 11.12 27.97
CA ILE A 121 -1.77 10.00 28.24
C ILE A 121 -1.05 8.71 27.85
N GLU A 122 -1.23 7.66 28.63
CA GLU A 122 -0.86 6.31 28.20
C GLU A 122 -1.72 5.96 26.99
N ILE A 123 -1.09 5.71 25.85
CA ILE A 123 -1.79 5.50 24.59
C ILE A 123 -1.96 3.98 24.40
N PRO A 124 -3.20 3.47 24.35
CA PRO A 124 -3.42 2.05 24.10
C PRO A 124 -2.80 1.62 22.77
N ARG A 125 -2.14 0.47 22.72
CA ARG A 125 -1.52 -0.07 21.49
C ARG A 125 -2.50 -0.09 20.31
N GLU A 126 -3.73 -0.49 20.59
CA GLU A 126 -4.77 -0.68 19.57
C GLU A 126 -5.55 0.60 19.25
N SER A 127 -5.15 1.74 19.84
CA SER A 127 -5.81 3.03 19.59
C SER A 127 -5.37 3.65 18.26
N VAL A 128 -6.27 4.42 17.66
CA VAL A 128 -6.02 5.20 16.44
C VAL A 128 -4.84 6.17 16.62
N GLU A 129 -4.69 6.71 17.82
CA GLU A 129 -3.57 7.56 18.21
C GLU A 129 -2.22 6.83 18.09
N ASN A 130 -2.12 5.60 18.58
CA ASN A 130 -0.89 4.81 18.46
C ASN A 130 -0.58 4.47 17.00
N MET A 131 -1.61 4.09 16.22
CA MET A 131 -1.46 3.82 14.78
C MET A 131 -0.85 5.02 14.07
N ALA A 132 -1.44 6.21 14.28
CA ALA A 132 -0.97 7.43 13.67
C ALA A 132 0.43 7.84 14.11
N ILE A 133 0.78 7.69 15.40
CA ILE A 133 2.15 7.94 15.88
C ILE A 133 3.13 7.04 15.13
N GLY A 134 2.84 5.74 15.06
CA GLY A 134 3.69 4.76 14.37
C GLY A 134 3.89 5.12 12.91
N ILE A 135 2.81 5.32 12.16
CA ILE A 135 2.84 5.65 10.73
C ILE A 135 3.59 6.96 10.49
N ASN A 136 3.21 8.03 11.19
CA ASN A 136 3.82 9.35 11.00
C ASN A 136 5.31 9.36 11.35
N TYR A 137 5.71 8.60 12.38
CA TYR A 137 7.12 8.45 12.74
C TYR A 137 7.93 7.79 11.62
N ARG A 138 7.41 6.72 11.00
CA ARG A 138 8.10 6.06 9.87
C ARG A 138 8.20 6.98 8.65
N ILE A 139 7.12 7.68 8.29
CA ILE A 139 7.14 8.67 7.20
C ILE A 139 8.17 9.77 7.48
N LEU A 140 8.21 10.32 8.70
CA LEU A 140 9.18 11.35 9.09
C LEU A 140 10.62 10.82 9.02
N LYS A 141 10.86 9.60 9.52
CA LYS A 141 12.16 8.95 9.43
C LYS A 141 12.60 8.78 7.98
N SER A 142 11.70 8.34 7.11
CA SER A 142 12.00 8.15 5.69
C SER A 142 12.24 9.45 4.95
N TYR A 143 11.49 10.50 5.28
CA TYR A 143 11.79 11.85 4.79
C TYR A 143 13.17 12.33 5.24
N ASN A 144 13.56 12.12 6.49
CA ASN A 144 14.86 12.55 7.00
C ASN A 144 16.00 11.82 6.30
N ALA A 145 15.89 10.50 6.11
CA ALA A 145 16.85 9.70 5.35
C ALA A 145 16.95 10.18 3.88
N LEU A 146 15.82 10.46 3.24
CA LEU A 146 15.78 11.05 1.91
C LEU A 146 16.46 12.42 1.87
N ASN A 147 16.19 13.30 2.82
CA ASN A 147 16.77 14.64 2.87
C ASN A 147 18.30 14.61 3.13
N LEU A 148 18.79 13.62 3.87
CA LEU A 148 20.24 13.37 4.01
C LEU A 148 20.86 12.89 2.69
N SER A 149 20.16 12.01 1.96
CA SER A 149 20.63 11.45 0.70
C SER A 149 20.53 12.46 -0.47
N ARG A 150 19.43 13.22 -0.57
CA ARG A 150 19.06 14.15 -1.64
C ARG A 150 18.40 15.43 -1.08
N PRO A 151 19.16 16.36 -0.47
CA PRO A 151 18.62 17.58 0.14
C PRO A 151 18.01 18.57 -0.87
N ASP A 152 18.39 18.44 -2.14
CA ASP A 152 17.89 19.19 -3.27
C ASP A 152 16.45 18.77 -3.67
N PHE A 153 16.09 17.51 -3.43
CA PHE A 153 14.81 16.97 -3.81
C PHE A 153 13.68 17.52 -2.93
N LYS A 154 12.60 18.01 -3.57
CA LYS A 154 11.46 18.64 -2.89
C LYS A 154 10.20 17.81 -3.07
N LEU A 155 9.56 17.52 -1.94
CA LEU A 155 8.30 16.80 -1.88
C LEU A 155 7.20 17.72 -1.40
N LYS A 156 6.00 17.54 -1.97
CA LYS A 156 4.79 18.08 -1.37
C LYS A 156 4.43 17.26 -0.12
N PRO A 157 3.82 17.89 0.89
CA PRO A 157 3.33 17.16 2.04
C PRO A 157 2.20 16.20 1.65
N ILE A 158 2.08 15.09 2.38
CA ILE A 158 1.11 14.01 2.13
C ILE A 158 0.03 13.96 3.23
N GLU A 159 -1.19 13.56 2.86
CA GLU A 159 -2.23 13.22 3.84
C GLU A 159 -2.12 11.75 4.28
N VAL A 160 -2.42 11.45 5.54
CA VAL A 160 -2.39 10.08 6.06
C VAL A 160 -3.75 9.72 6.63
N TYR A 161 -4.39 8.69 6.10
CA TYR A 161 -5.65 8.16 6.58
C TYR A 161 -5.41 6.88 7.37
N VAL A 162 -5.71 6.93 8.67
CA VAL A 162 -5.62 5.78 9.57
C VAL A 162 -7.00 5.15 9.74
N GLN A 163 -7.07 3.83 9.55
CA GLN A 163 -8.31 3.05 9.68
C GLN A 163 -9.45 3.57 8.78
N ASN A 164 -9.13 3.78 7.49
CA ASN A 164 -10.10 4.19 6.48
C ASN A 164 -11.11 3.05 6.22
N ILE A 165 -12.42 3.35 6.22
CA ILE A 165 -13.46 2.34 5.96
C ILE A 165 -13.92 2.50 4.52
N GLU A 166 -13.67 1.49 3.71
CA GLU A 166 -14.19 1.37 2.35
C GLU A 166 -15.26 0.30 2.34
N GLU A 167 -16.50 0.71 2.06
CA GLU A 167 -17.70 -0.12 2.04
C GLU A 167 -18.22 -0.20 0.61
N LYS A 168 -18.47 -1.40 0.09
CA LYS A 168 -19.16 -1.60 -1.19
C LYS A 168 -20.51 -2.23 -0.92
N VAL A 169 -21.55 -1.62 -1.48
CA VAL A 169 -22.93 -2.06 -1.34
C VAL A 169 -23.41 -2.52 -2.70
N TYR A 170 -23.73 -3.79 -2.82
CA TYR A 170 -24.30 -4.40 -4.02
C TYR A 170 -25.79 -4.60 -3.78
N GLU A 171 -26.63 -3.92 -4.54
CA GLU A 171 -28.07 -4.12 -4.52
C GLU A 171 -28.52 -4.75 -5.83
N THR A 172 -29.18 -5.90 -5.73
CA THR A 172 -29.70 -6.64 -6.88
C THR A 172 -31.21 -6.44 -6.95
N TYR A 173 -31.69 -5.98 -8.09
CA TYR A 173 -33.08 -5.76 -8.38
C TYR A 173 -33.55 -6.74 -9.46
N VAL A 174 -34.81 -7.19 -9.37
CA VAL A 174 -35.43 -8.02 -10.41
C VAL A 174 -36.63 -7.31 -11.01
N LYS A 175 -36.79 -7.41 -12.33
CA LYS A 175 -37.95 -6.93 -13.07
C LYS A 175 -38.48 -8.00 -14.04
N GLU A 176 -39.78 -8.29 -13.96
CA GLU A 176 -40.46 -9.17 -14.92
C GLU A 176 -40.46 -8.58 -16.33
N ARG A 177 -40.21 -9.41 -17.36
CA ARG A 177 -40.12 -8.94 -18.75
C ARG A 177 -41.48 -8.39 -19.21
N GLY A 178 -41.47 -7.15 -19.69
CA GLY A 178 -42.68 -6.48 -20.17
C GLY A 178 -43.60 -5.92 -19.06
N SER A 179 -43.21 -6.02 -17.79
CA SER A 179 -43.94 -5.41 -16.69
C SER A 179 -43.70 -3.90 -16.61
N SER A 180 -44.77 -3.14 -16.34
CA SER A 180 -44.70 -1.72 -15.99
C SER A 180 -44.44 -1.47 -14.50
N GLU A 181 -44.30 -2.52 -13.69
CA GLU A 181 -43.93 -2.38 -12.28
C GLU A 181 -42.47 -1.91 -12.11
N GLU A 182 -42.24 -1.21 -11.00
CA GLU A 182 -40.89 -0.84 -10.57
C GLU A 182 -40.08 -2.09 -10.20
N PRO A 183 -38.75 -2.11 -10.45
CA PRO A 183 -37.88 -3.20 -10.03
C PRO A 183 -37.97 -3.46 -8.53
N LYS A 184 -38.01 -4.75 -8.14
CA LYS A 184 -38.06 -5.17 -6.73
C LYS A 184 -36.67 -5.54 -6.24
N LEU A 185 -36.27 -5.03 -5.08
CA LEU A 185 -35.01 -5.43 -4.44
C LEU A 185 -35.04 -6.92 -4.09
N LYS A 186 -34.16 -7.70 -4.70
CA LYS A 186 -33.97 -9.14 -4.45
C LYS A 186 -32.96 -9.39 -3.35
N SER A 187 -31.80 -8.73 -3.41
CA SER A 187 -30.74 -8.91 -2.42
C SER A 187 -29.92 -7.65 -2.22
N LYS A 188 -29.28 -7.57 -1.05
CA LYS A 188 -28.34 -6.51 -0.69
C LYS A 188 -27.14 -7.14 0.01
N THR A 189 -25.96 -6.94 -0.55
CA THR A 189 -24.68 -7.43 0.00
C THR A 189 -23.82 -6.24 0.35
N ILE A 190 -23.23 -6.26 1.54
CA ILE A 190 -22.28 -5.24 1.98
C ILE A 190 -20.92 -5.91 2.13
N THR A 191 -19.90 -5.33 1.50
CA THR A 191 -18.52 -5.77 1.64
C THR A 191 -17.64 -4.64 2.15
N TYR A 192 -16.55 -5.01 2.81
CA TYR A 192 -15.55 -4.06 3.31
C TYR A 192 -14.20 -4.40 2.72
N SER A 193 -13.48 -3.39 2.24
CA SER A 193 -12.09 -3.55 1.84
C SER A 193 -11.19 -3.55 3.09
N THR A 194 -10.41 -4.60 3.26
CA THR A 194 -9.53 -4.82 4.42
C THR A 194 -8.15 -5.32 4.00
N ASP A 195 -7.24 -5.43 4.97
CA ASP A 195 -5.92 -6.06 4.83
C ASP A 195 -5.00 -5.41 3.80
N ASN A 196 -5.15 -4.10 3.60
CA ASN A 196 -4.34 -3.36 2.64
C ASN A 196 -3.89 -1.99 3.17
N ALA A 197 -2.79 -1.51 2.61
CA ALA A 197 -2.37 -0.12 2.65
C ALA A 197 -2.09 0.32 1.21
N TYR A 198 -2.29 1.60 0.92
CA TYR A 198 -2.09 2.09 -0.43
C TYR A 198 -1.81 3.59 -0.48
N TYR A 199 -1.11 3.99 -1.53
CA TYR A 199 -0.89 5.37 -1.91
C TYR A 199 -1.86 5.79 -3.01
N ALA A 200 -2.51 6.93 -2.83
CA ALA A 200 -3.50 7.49 -3.75
C ALA A 200 -3.14 8.91 -4.20
N GLY A 201 -1.94 9.09 -4.75
CA GLY A 201 -1.51 10.31 -5.45
C GLY A 201 -1.24 11.56 -4.59
N SER A 202 -1.87 11.68 -3.44
CA SER A 202 -1.64 12.75 -2.46
C SER A 202 -1.90 12.32 -1.01
N SER A 203 -2.20 11.04 -0.82
CA SER A 203 -2.59 10.46 0.46
C SER A 203 -2.10 9.03 0.58
N ILE A 204 -1.86 8.59 1.82
CA ILE A 204 -1.59 7.19 2.18
C ILE A 204 -2.75 6.71 3.03
N HIS A 205 -3.29 5.55 2.70
CA HIS A 205 -4.45 4.96 3.36
C HIS A 205 -4.04 3.64 4.01
N PHE A 206 -4.44 3.47 5.28
CA PHE A 206 -4.33 2.21 6.00
C PHE A 206 -5.73 1.66 6.27
N LEU A 207 -6.04 0.50 5.68
CA LEU A 207 -7.31 -0.17 5.89
C LEU A 207 -7.30 -1.00 7.19
N PRO A 208 -8.48 -1.26 7.78
CA PRO A 208 -8.61 -2.21 8.87
C PRO A 208 -8.09 -3.60 8.51
N GLN A 209 -7.53 -4.27 9.51
CA GLN A 209 -7.22 -5.69 9.42
C GLN A 209 -8.49 -6.52 9.63
N SER A 210 -8.63 -7.60 8.87
CA SER A 210 -9.74 -8.51 8.93
C SER A 210 -9.51 -9.68 9.90
N ASP A 211 -10.59 -10.34 10.34
CA ASP A 211 -10.48 -11.44 11.30
C ASP A 211 -9.68 -12.65 10.75
N ASP A 212 -9.90 -13.03 9.50
CA ASP A 212 -9.11 -14.07 8.83
C ASP A 212 -7.60 -13.74 8.76
N ALA A 213 -7.22 -12.47 8.58
CA ALA A 213 -5.81 -12.08 8.65
C ALA A 213 -5.26 -12.27 10.06
N ARG A 214 -6.03 -11.87 11.10
CA ARG A 214 -5.68 -12.12 12.50
C ARG A 214 -5.54 -13.61 12.84
N ASP A 215 -6.37 -14.44 12.22
CA ASP A 215 -6.33 -15.90 12.34
C ASP A 215 -5.19 -16.54 11.50
N GLY A 216 -4.37 -15.73 10.82
CA GLY A 216 -3.23 -16.21 10.04
C GLY A 216 -3.57 -16.82 8.68
N LYS A 217 -4.78 -16.55 8.15
CA LYS A 217 -5.22 -17.07 6.84
C LYS A 217 -4.79 -16.20 5.66
N PHE A 218 -4.16 -15.05 5.90
CA PHE A 218 -3.72 -14.10 4.88
C PHE A 218 -2.26 -13.66 5.06
N PHE A 219 -1.88 -12.60 4.35
CA PHE A 219 -0.53 -12.06 4.21
C PHE A 219 0.28 -11.93 5.51
N THR A 220 -0.40 -11.61 6.63
CA THR A 220 0.24 -11.42 7.93
C THR A 220 -0.81 -11.46 9.04
N ILE A 221 -0.39 -11.95 10.22
CA ILE A 221 -1.17 -11.87 11.47
C ILE A 221 -1.14 -10.47 12.09
N PHE A 222 -0.21 -9.63 11.66
CA PHE A 222 -0.06 -8.26 12.13
C PHE A 222 -0.85 -7.29 11.24
N PRO A 223 -1.51 -6.28 11.81
CA PRO A 223 -2.10 -5.22 11.00
C PRO A 223 -0.98 -4.43 10.30
N LEU A 224 -1.22 -4.00 9.06
CA LEU A 224 -0.17 -3.43 8.21
C LEU A 224 0.45 -2.14 8.76
N TRP A 225 -0.28 -1.37 9.56
CA TRP A 225 0.26 -0.18 10.22
C TRP A 225 1.33 -0.49 11.27
N GLU A 226 1.36 -1.72 11.82
CA GLU A 226 2.40 -2.14 12.77
C GLU A 226 3.72 -2.50 12.07
N ILE A 227 3.69 -2.79 10.76
CA ILE A 227 4.86 -3.19 10.00
C ILE A 227 5.58 -1.93 9.52
N PRO A 228 6.76 -1.55 10.07
CA PRO A 228 7.42 -0.28 9.75
C PRO A 228 7.67 -0.09 8.25
N PHE A 229 8.00 -1.18 7.57
CA PHE A 229 8.24 -1.22 6.13
C PHE A 229 7.07 -0.65 5.33
N VAL A 230 5.82 -0.96 5.69
CA VAL A 230 4.63 -0.59 4.90
C VAL A 230 4.49 0.92 4.82
N ALA A 231 4.54 1.65 5.94
CA ALA A 231 4.41 3.11 5.92
C ALA A 231 5.52 3.79 5.11
N SER A 232 6.74 3.25 5.16
CA SER A 232 7.83 3.76 4.35
C SER A 232 7.72 3.36 2.88
N HIS A 233 7.14 2.20 2.58
CA HIS A 233 6.89 1.71 1.24
C HIS A 233 5.87 2.62 0.53
N GLU A 234 4.72 2.87 1.17
CA GLU A 234 3.71 3.79 0.64
C GLU A 234 4.24 5.21 0.45
N TYR A 235 5.11 5.67 1.36
CA TYR A 235 5.80 6.93 1.18
C TYR A 235 6.80 6.89 0.01
N GLY A 236 7.45 5.75 -0.23
CA GLY A 236 8.27 5.51 -1.42
C GLY A 236 7.47 5.68 -2.72
N HIS A 237 6.18 5.28 -2.74
CA HIS A 237 5.34 5.53 -3.91
C HIS A 237 5.15 7.02 -4.19
N HIS A 238 4.92 7.83 -3.16
CA HIS A 238 4.84 9.29 -3.25
C HIS A 238 6.13 9.90 -3.82
N VAL A 239 7.28 9.41 -3.37
CA VAL A 239 8.58 9.85 -3.88
C VAL A 239 8.73 9.55 -5.37
N PHE A 240 8.48 8.31 -5.77
CA PHE A 240 8.63 7.89 -7.16
C PHE A 240 7.67 8.63 -8.09
N GLU A 241 6.40 8.74 -7.70
CA GLU A 241 5.40 9.43 -8.52
C GLU A 241 5.74 10.93 -8.65
N THR A 242 6.30 11.54 -7.59
CA THR A 242 6.80 12.93 -7.67
C THR A 242 7.94 13.07 -8.69
N ILE A 243 8.86 12.11 -8.76
CA ILE A 243 9.91 12.08 -9.77
C ILE A 243 9.29 11.99 -11.17
N LEU A 244 8.42 11.01 -11.42
CA LEU A 244 7.78 10.82 -12.73
C LEU A 244 7.04 12.09 -13.19
N LYS A 245 6.25 12.72 -12.31
CA LYS A 245 5.54 13.97 -12.58
C LYS A 245 6.49 15.12 -12.90
N THR A 246 7.64 15.21 -12.22
CA THR A 246 8.66 16.25 -12.47
C THR A 246 9.23 16.16 -13.88
N TYR A 247 9.34 14.96 -14.44
CA TYR A 247 9.85 14.71 -15.79
C TYR A 247 8.77 14.53 -16.86
N GLY A 248 7.52 14.93 -16.57
CA GLY A 248 6.46 15.03 -17.56
C GLY A 248 5.63 13.78 -17.79
N LEU A 249 5.74 12.76 -16.93
CA LEU A 249 4.91 11.54 -16.95
C LEU A 249 3.69 11.70 -16.02
N SER A 250 2.93 12.79 -16.20
CA SER A 250 1.86 13.18 -15.29
C SER A 250 0.54 12.44 -15.49
N ASN A 251 0.34 11.76 -16.62
CA ASN A 251 -0.92 11.06 -16.90
C ASN A 251 -0.95 9.63 -16.34
N ILE A 252 0.18 9.17 -15.78
CA ILE A 252 0.28 7.84 -15.21
C ILE A 252 -0.22 7.90 -13.76
N ASN A 253 -1.48 7.56 -13.55
CA ASN A 253 -2.04 7.39 -12.21
C ASN A 253 -1.68 5.99 -11.69
N PHE A 254 -0.78 5.97 -10.70
CA PHE A 254 -0.50 4.79 -9.90
C PHE A 254 -1.40 4.81 -8.68
N VAL A 255 -2.55 4.13 -8.76
CA VAL A 255 -3.18 3.62 -7.56
C VAL A 255 -2.51 2.26 -7.34
N SER A 256 -1.44 2.25 -6.56
CA SER A 256 -0.82 1.00 -6.12
C SER A 256 -1.40 0.66 -4.75
N GLY A 257 -2.06 -0.49 -4.68
CA GLY A 257 -2.29 -1.14 -3.40
C GLY A 257 -1.15 -2.08 -3.11
N CYS A 258 -0.61 -2.07 -1.89
CA CYS A 258 0.40 -3.04 -1.46
C CYS A 258 -0.08 -4.48 -1.64
N PHE A 259 -1.38 -4.73 -1.43
CA PHE A 259 -2.00 -6.05 -1.51
C PHE A 259 -3.40 -5.98 -2.15
N HIS A 260 -3.90 -7.15 -2.55
CA HIS A 260 -5.29 -7.27 -2.98
C HIS A 260 -6.17 -7.02 -1.76
N SER A 261 -7.02 -5.98 -1.83
CA SER A 261 -8.06 -5.79 -0.84
C SER A 261 -8.97 -7.02 -0.85
N ASN A 262 -9.05 -7.72 0.28
CA ASN A 262 -10.07 -8.74 0.44
C ASN A 262 -11.38 -8.02 0.73
N ASP A 263 -12.27 -7.96 -0.26
CA ASP A 263 -13.64 -7.51 -0.03
C ASP A 263 -14.37 -8.60 0.75
N LYS A 264 -14.40 -8.49 2.08
CA LYS A 264 -15.13 -9.46 2.90
C LYS A 264 -16.63 -9.28 2.71
N THR A 265 -17.29 -10.31 2.21
CA THR A 265 -18.75 -10.42 2.19
C THR A 265 -19.28 -10.66 3.60
N GLN A 266 -19.81 -9.63 4.26
CA GLN A 266 -20.80 -9.85 5.32
C GLN A 266 -22.16 -9.99 4.65
N ILE A 267 -22.56 -11.24 4.39
CA ILE A 267 -23.91 -11.59 3.93
C ILE A 267 -24.88 -11.29 5.09
N ILE A 268 -25.45 -10.10 5.13
CA ILE A 268 -26.58 -9.81 6.01
C ILE A 268 -27.85 -10.22 5.25
N LYS A 269 -28.21 -11.52 5.43
CA LYS A 269 -29.32 -12.34 4.91
C LYS A 269 -28.94 -13.33 3.81
N GLU A 270 -28.94 -14.61 4.19
CA GLU A 270 -28.90 -15.79 3.33
C GLU A 270 -29.97 -15.71 2.23
N TYR A 271 -29.60 -15.98 0.97
CA TYR A 271 -30.22 -17.02 0.16
C TYR A 271 -29.33 -17.33 -1.07
N ASP A 272 -29.14 -18.63 -1.27
CA ASP A 272 -28.53 -19.40 -2.35
C ASP A 272 -27.11 -19.07 -2.87
N SER A 273 -26.30 -20.12 -2.82
CA SER A 273 -24.87 -20.18 -3.09
C SER A 273 -24.60 -20.42 -4.57
N SER A 274 -24.50 -19.35 -5.37
CA SER A 274 -23.87 -19.41 -6.69
C SER A 274 -23.39 -18.04 -7.16
N PHE A 275 -22.62 -17.33 -6.32
CA PHE A 275 -21.85 -16.17 -6.77
C PHE A 275 -20.37 -16.56 -6.82
N GLN A 276 -19.97 -17.17 -7.93
CA GLN A 276 -18.56 -17.10 -8.33
C GLN A 276 -18.31 -15.64 -8.68
N THR A 277 -17.52 -14.95 -7.87
CA THR A 277 -16.97 -13.64 -8.20
C THR A 277 -16.02 -13.81 -9.38
N GLY A 278 -16.58 -13.84 -10.59
CA GLY A 278 -15.84 -13.63 -11.82
C GLY A 278 -15.35 -12.20 -11.81
N VAL A 279 -14.12 -11.99 -11.33
CA VAL A 279 -13.44 -10.71 -11.49
C VAL A 279 -13.26 -10.52 -12.98
N MET A 280 -14.13 -9.72 -13.58
CA MET A 280 -14.02 -9.27 -14.96
C MET A 280 -12.74 -8.43 -15.07
N ARG A 281 -11.60 -9.07 -15.39
CA ARG A 281 -10.35 -8.37 -15.63
C ARG A 281 -10.49 -7.59 -16.94
N LEU A 282 -10.45 -6.27 -16.83
CA LEU A 282 -10.22 -5.40 -17.99
C LEU A 282 -8.91 -5.83 -18.65
N PRO A 283 -8.78 -5.74 -20.00
CA PRO A 283 -7.52 -6.00 -20.68
C PRO A 283 -6.43 -5.15 -20.02
N GLN A 284 -5.49 -5.81 -19.34
CA GLN A 284 -4.34 -5.13 -18.76
C GLN A 284 -3.52 -4.56 -19.91
N ASP A 285 -3.31 -3.24 -19.88
CA ASP A 285 -2.43 -2.57 -20.83
C ASP A 285 -1.00 -2.79 -20.35
N SER A 286 -0.36 -3.82 -20.91
CA SER A 286 1.00 -4.26 -20.56
C SER A 286 2.04 -3.13 -20.58
N ARG A 287 1.76 -2.00 -21.25
CA ARG A 287 2.59 -0.78 -21.24
C ARG A 287 2.74 -0.17 -19.84
N TYR A 288 1.69 -0.19 -19.02
CA TYR A 288 1.72 0.42 -17.69
C TYR A 288 2.25 -0.52 -16.59
N ASP A 289 2.15 -1.84 -16.80
CA ASP A 289 2.47 -2.81 -15.78
C ASP A 289 3.98 -2.87 -15.49
N ALA A 290 4.84 -2.70 -16.51
CA ALA A 290 6.29 -2.66 -16.28
C ALA A 290 6.70 -1.48 -15.39
N LEU A 291 6.15 -0.29 -15.64
CA LEU A 291 6.45 0.88 -14.81
C LEU A 291 5.86 0.73 -13.40
N ARG A 292 4.72 0.07 -13.25
CA ARG A 292 4.16 -0.32 -11.94
C ARG A 292 5.05 -1.29 -11.18
N ALA A 293 5.61 -2.29 -11.85
CA ALA A 293 6.55 -3.22 -11.23
C ALA A 293 7.82 -2.50 -10.75
N LEU A 294 8.35 -1.58 -11.57
CA LEU A 294 9.49 -0.76 -11.18
C LEU A 294 9.16 0.21 -10.04
N HIS A 295 7.93 0.73 -10.00
CA HIS A 295 7.41 1.56 -8.91
C HIS A 295 7.34 0.80 -7.58
N GLU A 296 6.87 -0.46 -7.61
CA GLU A 296 6.92 -1.37 -6.45
C GLU A 296 8.35 -1.64 -5.99
N GLY A 297 9.23 -2.00 -6.92
CA GLY A 297 10.63 -2.30 -6.59
C GLY A 297 11.36 -1.09 -6.02
N PHE A 298 11.07 0.11 -6.53
CA PHE A 298 11.56 1.36 -5.96
C PHE A 298 11.07 1.55 -4.53
N ALA A 299 9.77 1.37 -4.28
CA ALA A 299 9.18 1.57 -2.96
C ALA A 299 9.73 0.57 -1.92
N ASP A 300 10.01 -0.67 -2.32
CA ASP A 300 10.70 -1.66 -1.49
C ASP A 300 12.13 -1.25 -1.12
N LEU A 301 12.92 -0.83 -2.11
CA LEU A 301 14.29 -0.34 -1.90
C LEU A 301 14.30 0.92 -1.02
N PHE A 302 13.37 1.84 -1.28
CA PHE A 302 13.21 3.06 -0.51
C PHE A 302 12.90 2.75 0.95
N ALA A 303 11.93 1.86 1.21
CA ALA A 303 11.60 1.43 2.57
C ALA A 303 12.79 0.77 3.28
N HIS A 304 13.52 -0.09 2.58
CA HIS A 304 14.70 -0.73 3.12
C HIS A 304 15.79 0.28 3.53
N TYR A 305 16.25 1.12 2.60
CA TYR A 305 17.37 2.04 2.87
C TYR A 305 17.02 3.22 3.78
N THR A 306 15.74 3.57 3.92
CA THR A 306 15.34 4.66 4.82
C THR A 306 15.13 4.21 6.27
N LEU A 307 14.78 2.95 6.48
CA LEU A 307 14.54 2.40 7.82
C LEU A 307 15.73 1.64 8.39
N GLY A 308 16.61 1.09 7.53
CA GLY A 308 17.71 0.21 7.92
C GLY A 308 17.18 -1.06 8.59
N LEU A 309 17.73 -1.42 9.76
CA LEU A 309 17.33 -2.63 10.49
C LEU A 309 15.83 -2.67 10.86
N GLU A 310 15.19 -1.51 11.09
CA GLU A 310 13.76 -1.45 11.40
C GLU A 310 12.86 -1.83 10.22
N GLY A 311 13.38 -1.76 8.99
CA GLY A 311 12.67 -2.13 7.77
C GLY A 311 12.79 -3.62 7.42
N GLN A 312 13.46 -4.42 8.26
CA GLN A 312 13.60 -5.85 7.99
C GLN A 312 12.25 -6.56 8.08
N LEU A 313 12.02 -7.47 7.13
CA LEU A 313 10.78 -8.23 7.00
C LEU A 313 10.90 -9.66 7.57
N ASN A 314 12.00 -9.97 8.25
CA ASN A 314 12.23 -11.29 8.84
C ASN A 314 11.11 -11.63 9.84
N GLY A 315 10.49 -12.80 9.70
CA GLY A 315 9.39 -13.23 10.57
C GLY A 315 8.04 -12.55 10.32
N VAL A 316 7.93 -11.72 9.27
CA VAL A 316 6.67 -11.06 8.87
C VAL A 316 5.99 -11.87 7.74
N ASN A 317 5.68 -13.15 8.01
CA ASN A 317 4.97 -14.09 7.12
C ASN A 317 5.27 -13.86 5.61
N CYS A 318 4.26 -13.53 4.80
CA CYS A 318 4.37 -13.40 3.35
C CYS A 318 5.29 -12.25 2.91
N PHE A 319 5.52 -11.23 3.74
CA PHE A 319 6.51 -10.19 3.44
C PHE A 319 7.93 -10.75 3.44
N SER A 320 8.21 -11.65 4.38
CA SER A 320 9.54 -12.27 4.51
C SER A 320 9.87 -13.14 3.30
N GLU A 321 8.85 -13.80 2.74
CA GLU A 321 8.95 -14.75 1.64
C GLU A 321 8.95 -14.07 0.27
N SER A 322 8.09 -13.07 0.06
CA SER A 322 7.91 -12.48 -1.27
C SER A 322 8.65 -11.15 -1.45
N ARG A 323 8.67 -10.27 -0.44
CA ARG A 323 9.09 -8.86 -0.57
C ARG A 323 10.46 -8.54 0.02
N ASN A 324 11.04 -9.42 0.84
CA ASN A 324 12.34 -9.17 1.45
C ASN A 324 13.45 -8.94 0.39
N VAL A 325 13.93 -7.71 0.29
CA VAL A 325 14.96 -7.28 -0.69
C VAL A 325 16.32 -7.90 -0.43
N MET A 326 16.58 -8.41 0.77
CA MET A 326 17.85 -9.07 1.10
C MET A 326 17.84 -10.54 0.66
N SER A 327 16.68 -11.18 0.65
CA SER A 327 16.54 -12.60 0.31
C SER A 327 16.68 -12.83 -1.19
N PRO A 328 17.62 -13.68 -1.65
CA PRO A 328 17.68 -14.09 -3.06
C PRO A 328 16.55 -15.06 -3.45
N PHE A 329 15.74 -15.53 -2.49
CA PHE A 329 14.73 -16.56 -2.72
C PHE A 329 13.31 -16.07 -2.40
N PHE A 330 12.34 -16.63 -3.10
CA PHE A 330 10.93 -16.67 -2.71
C PHE A 330 10.69 -17.71 -1.60
N GLY A 331 9.48 -17.74 -1.02
CA GLY A 331 9.15 -18.65 0.08
C GLY A 331 9.23 -20.14 -0.29
N ASN A 332 8.93 -20.47 -1.54
CA ASN A 332 9.08 -21.83 -2.09
C ASN A 332 10.54 -22.22 -2.39
N GLY A 333 11.51 -21.32 -2.20
CA GLY A 333 12.93 -21.54 -2.45
C GLY A 333 13.38 -21.23 -3.88
N ASP A 334 12.49 -20.81 -4.77
CA ASP A 334 12.86 -20.35 -6.11
C ASP A 334 13.69 -19.07 -6.02
N PHE A 335 14.66 -18.91 -6.93
CA PHE A 335 15.43 -17.66 -7.00
C PHE A 335 14.55 -16.50 -7.46
N LYS A 336 14.80 -15.31 -6.93
CA LYS A 336 14.22 -14.05 -7.40
C LYS A 336 14.88 -13.64 -8.72
N GLU A 337 14.42 -14.27 -9.78
CA GLU A 337 14.89 -14.07 -11.15
C GLU A 337 13.72 -13.73 -12.07
N PHE A 338 13.97 -12.93 -13.09
CA PHE A 338 12.99 -12.52 -14.09
C PHE A 338 13.51 -12.88 -15.49
N ASP A 339 13.29 -14.14 -15.85
CA ASP A 339 13.72 -14.73 -17.12
C ASP A 339 12.68 -14.53 -18.24
N SER A 340 12.99 -14.95 -19.48
CA SER A 340 12.06 -14.87 -20.62
C SER A 340 10.72 -15.57 -20.36
N LYS A 341 10.71 -16.66 -19.58
CA LYS A 341 9.48 -17.37 -19.23
C LYS A 341 8.60 -16.51 -18.31
N SER A 342 9.20 -15.93 -17.27
CA SER A 342 8.53 -15.06 -16.31
C SER A 342 8.06 -13.76 -16.97
N PHE A 343 8.84 -13.23 -17.91
CA PHE A 343 8.44 -12.08 -18.74
C PHE A 343 7.21 -12.39 -19.59
N ASN A 344 7.17 -13.53 -20.29
CA ASN A 344 6.00 -13.91 -21.08
C ASN A 344 4.76 -14.10 -20.19
N VAL A 345 4.89 -14.72 -19.01
CA VAL A 345 3.78 -14.81 -18.04
C VAL A 345 3.27 -13.42 -17.62
N PHE A 346 4.19 -12.47 -17.40
CA PHE A 346 3.85 -11.10 -17.03
C PHE A 346 3.10 -10.34 -18.14
N ILE A 347 3.50 -10.51 -19.41
CA ILE A 347 2.88 -9.81 -20.55
C ILE A 347 1.59 -10.49 -21.03
N ASP A 348 1.61 -11.82 -21.11
CA ASP A 348 0.49 -12.60 -21.65
C ASP A 348 -0.64 -12.76 -20.62
N ASN A 349 -0.33 -12.58 -19.32
CA ASN A 349 -1.27 -12.67 -18.20
C ASN A 349 -2.07 -13.99 -18.16
N GLU A 350 -1.48 -15.08 -18.68
CA GLU A 350 -2.16 -16.37 -18.90
C GLU A 350 -2.19 -17.30 -17.67
N ALA A 351 -1.70 -16.89 -16.50
CA ALA A 351 -1.70 -17.76 -15.32
C ALA A 351 -2.97 -17.60 -14.45
N PRO A 352 -3.53 -18.70 -13.92
CA PRO A 352 -4.56 -18.61 -12.89
C PRO A 352 -4.00 -17.89 -11.67
N ASN A 353 -4.71 -16.84 -11.22
CA ASN A 353 -4.34 -16.01 -10.08
C ASN A 353 -4.57 -16.78 -8.76
N VAL A 354 -3.81 -17.84 -8.52
CA VAL A 354 -3.79 -18.54 -7.23
C VAL A 354 -2.87 -17.74 -6.32
N PHE A 355 -3.46 -17.06 -5.34
CA PHE A 355 -2.69 -16.30 -4.37
C PHE A 355 -2.01 -17.28 -3.39
N SER A 356 -0.68 -17.26 -3.37
CA SER A 356 0.16 -17.98 -2.41
C SER A 356 1.27 -17.04 -1.94
N CYS A 357 1.66 -17.17 -0.66
CA CYS A 357 2.78 -16.43 -0.11
C CYS A 357 4.13 -17.01 -0.52
N ASP A 358 4.14 -18.32 -0.75
CA ASP A 358 5.37 -19.08 -1.03
C ASP A 358 5.71 -19.07 -2.51
N GLU A 359 4.70 -19.11 -3.38
CA GLU A 359 4.89 -19.24 -4.84
C GLU A 359 4.83 -17.87 -5.54
N PRO A 360 5.83 -17.51 -6.35
CA PRO A 360 5.83 -16.25 -7.06
C PRO A 360 4.75 -16.21 -8.13
N ASN A 361 3.94 -15.14 -8.11
CA ASN A 361 2.95 -14.88 -9.14
C ASN A 361 3.44 -13.77 -10.07
N PHE A 362 4.03 -14.15 -11.20
CA PHE A 362 4.57 -13.22 -12.19
C PHE A 362 3.51 -12.49 -13.02
N THR A 363 2.21 -12.74 -12.82
CA THR A 363 1.15 -11.84 -13.35
C THR A 363 0.97 -10.57 -12.50
N GLN A 364 1.61 -10.53 -11.32
CA GLN A 364 1.49 -9.43 -10.37
C GLN A 364 2.74 -8.56 -10.42
N TYR A 365 2.54 -7.25 -10.60
CA TYR A 365 3.62 -6.27 -10.64
C TYR A 365 4.42 -6.22 -9.32
N HIS A 366 3.82 -6.61 -8.19
CA HIS A 366 4.50 -6.77 -6.90
C HIS A 366 5.64 -7.80 -6.92
N THR A 367 5.43 -8.94 -7.58
CA THR A 367 6.42 -10.02 -7.67
C THR A 367 7.61 -9.58 -8.52
N VAL A 368 7.33 -8.99 -9.69
CA VAL A 368 8.37 -8.49 -10.60
C VAL A 368 9.14 -7.34 -9.96
N GLY A 369 8.45 -6.45 -9.23
CA GLY A 369 9.09 -5.39 -8.44
C GLY A 369 10.04 -5.92 -7.38
N ALA A 370 9.65 -6.99 -6.67
CA ALA A 370 10.49 -7.62 -5.66
C ALA A 370 11.76 -8.26 -6.25
N VAL A 371 11.68 -8.83 -7.47
CA VAL A 371 12.87 -9.30 -8.20
C VAL A 371 13.80 -8.14 -8.51
N PHE A 372 13.26 -7.06 -9.10
CA PHE A 372 14.05 -5.88 -9.43
C PHE A 372 14.74 -5.29 -8.19
N ALA A 373 14.01 -5.13 -7.09
CA ALA A 373 14.56 -4.64 -5.82
C ALA A 373 15.70 -5.52 -5.32
N ARG A 374 15.55 -6.85 -5.38
CA ARG A 374 16.60 -7.79 -4.95
C ARG A 374 17.87 -7.68 -5.78
N VAL A 375 17.76 -7.50 -7.10
CA VAL A 375 18.93 -7.38 -7.99
C VAL A 375 19.69 -6.08 -7.69
N VAL A 376 18.98 -4.96 -7.59
CA VAL A 376 19.57 -3.67 -7.23
C VAL A 376 20.25 -3.74 -5.86
N TYR A 377 19.56 -4.31 -4.85
CA TYR A 377 20.13 -4.48 -3.51
C TYR A 377 21.47 -5.22 -3.53
N ALA A 378 21.55 -6.39 -4.19
CA ALA A 378 22.81 -7.16 -4.21
C ALA A 378 23.97 -6.42 -4.86
N ILE A 379 23.71 -5.62 -5.90
CA ILE A 379 24.76 -4.86 -6.57
C ILE A 379 25.31 -3.78 -5.63
N LEU A 380 24.42 -3.03 -4.97
CA LEU A 380 24.82 -1.96 -4.05
C LEU A 380 25.47 -2.51 -2.77
N GLU A 381 24.97 -3.63 -2.24
CA GLU A 381 25.54 -4.33 -1.09
C GLU A 381 26.94 -4.88 -1.41
N ASN A 382 27.13 -5.50 -2.60
CA ASN A 382 28.42 -6.04 -3.00
C ASN A 382 29.51 -4.97 -3.14
N GLU A 383 29.14 -3.75 -3.55
CA GLU A 383 30.05 -2.60 -3.58
C GLU A 383 30.31 -2.02 -2.18
N GLY A 384 29.51 -2.40 -1.17
CA GLY A 384 29.67 -1.96 0.21
C GLY A 384 29.18 -0.53 0.46
N LEU A 385 28.21 -0.05 -0.33
CA LEU A 385 27.61 1.26 -0.14
C LEU A 385 26.78 1.32 1.15
N SER A 386 26.84 2.45 1.86
CA SER A 386 25.95 2.69 2.99
C SER A 386 24.50 2.90 2.54
N ASP A 387 23.53 2.72 3.43
CA ASP A 387 22.11 2.94 3.13
C ASP A 387 21.83 4.32 2.51
N THR A 388 22.52 5.36 2.98
CA THR A 388 22.36 6.72 2.45
C THR A 388 22.90 6.86 1.01
N GLU A 389 24.01 6.19 0.71
CA GLU A 389 24.62 6.16 -0.62
C GLU A 389 23.79 5.29 -1.58
N SER A 390 23.37 4.12 -1.13
CA SER A 390 22.47 3.23 -1.87
C SER A 390 21.15 3.92 -2.21
N LEU A 391 20.53 4.61 -1.25
CA LEU A 391 19.34 5.44 -1.50
C LEU A 391 19.63 6.52 -2.55
N ARG A 392 20.82 7.14 -2.53
CA ARG A 392 21.18 8.17 -3.53
C ARG A 392 21.26 7.57 -4.93
N VAL A 393 21.84 6.37 -5.07
CA VAL A 393 21.90 5.67 -6.36
C VAL A 393 20.49 5.33 -6.85
N VAL A 394 19.63 4.80 -5.97
CA VAL A 394 18.23 4.46 -6.29
C VAL A 394 17.43 5.70 -6.73
N MET A 395 17.61 6.83 -6.04
CA MET A 395 16.97 8.10 -6.42
C MET A 395 17.45 8.60 -7.79
N ASN A 396 18.76 8.58 -8.04
CA ASN A 396 19.32 8.98 -9.33
C ASN A 396 18.86 8.06 -10.47
N TRP A 397 18.77 6.76 -10.20
CA TRP A 397 18.21 5.80 -11.15
C TRP A 397 16.76 6.13 -11.51
N ALA A 398 15.90 6.44 -10.52
CA ALA A 398 14.52 6.80 -10.77
C ALA A 398 14.39 8.06 -11.64
N GLU A 399 15.25 9.06 -11.44
CA GLU A 399 15.31 10.27 -12.27
C GLU A 399 15.77 9.96 -13.70
N ASP A 400 16.85 9.20 -13.87
CA ASP A 400 17.36 8.80 -15.20
C ASP A 400 16.34 7.92 -15.95
N LEU A 401 15.64 7.05 -15.22
CA LEU A 401 14.53 6.26 -15.75
C LEU A 401 13.41 7.18 -16.24
N ALA A 402 12.96 8.13 -15.41
CA ALA A 402 11.87 9.05 -15.75
C ALA A 402 12.17 9.90 -17.00
N VAL A 403 13.44 10.27 -17.20
CA VAL A 403 13.90 10.96 -18.43
C VAL A 403 13.83 10.06 -19.65
N SER A 404 14.09 8.76 -19.49
CA SER A 404 14.30 7.83 -20.58
C SER A 404 13.05 7.09 -21.06
N VAL A 405 12.03 6.96 -20.21
CA VAL A 405 10.75 6.32 -20.55
C VAL A 405 9.74 7.31 -21.12
N ARG A 406 8.73 6.76 -21.81
CA ARG A 406 7.60 7.48 -22.40
C ARG A 406 6.32 6.67 -22.21
N GLU A 407 5.18 7.34 -22.18
CA GLU A 407 3.86 6.71 -21.94
C GLU A 407 3.47 5.68 -23.02
N ASP A 408 4.05 5.78 -24.22
CA ASP A 408 3.76 4.89 -25.36
C ASP A 408 4.71 3.68 -25.48
N MET A 409 5.68 3.54 -24.57
CA MET A 409 6.62 2.43 -24.59
C MET A 409 6.00 1.11 -24.10
N GLY A 410 6.36 0.01 -24.77
CA GLY A 410 6.05 -1.34 -24.29
C GLY A 410 6.83 -1.72 -23.04
N ALA A 411 6.37 -2.76 -22.34
CA ALA A 411 7.00 -3.29 -21.13
C ALA A 411 8.48 -3.66 -21.32
N GLU A 412 8.80 -4.34 -22.42
CA GLU A 412 10.17 -4.77 -22.76
C GLU A 412 11.14 -3.59 -22.80
N VAL A 413 10.79 -2.57 -23.61
CA VAL A 413 11.60 -1.34 -23.74
C VAL A 413 11.73 -0.64 -22.38
N THR A 414 10.65 -0.62 -21.59
CA THR A 414 10.65 -0.03 -20.24
C THR A 414 11.63 -0.72 -19.31
N PHE A 415 11.65 -2.07 -19.26
CA PHE A 415 12.62 -2.80 -18.44
C PHE A 415 14.07 -2.64 -18.94
N LEU A 416 14.29 -2.59 -20.26
CA LEU A 416 15.62 -2.29 -20.82
C LEU A 416 16.12 -0.90 -20.43
N LYS A 417 15.23 0.11 -20.46
CA LYS A 417 15.53 1.46 -19.98
C LYS A 417 15.81 1.48 -18.48
N ALA A 418 15.07 0.72 -17.68
CA ALA A 418 15.33 0.59 -16.24
C ALA A 418 16.69 -0.02 -15.95
N LYS A 419 17.02 -1.15 -16.58
CA LYS A 419 18.33 -1.81 -16.47
C LYS A 419 19.47 -0.87 -16.87
N SER A 420 19.39 -0.27 -18.06
CA SER A 420 20.47 0.61 -18.56
C SER A 420 20.63 1.89 -17.73
N SER A 421 19.54 2.51 -17.30
CA SER A 421 19.57 3.71 -16.44
C SER A 421 20.13 3.38 -15.06
N PHE A 422 19.79 2.23 -14.48
CA PHE A 422 20.34 1.81 -13.18
C PHE A 422 21.85 1.60 -13.28
N ILE A 423 22.31 0.85 -14.28
CA ILE A 423 23.74 0.63 -14.51
C ILE A 423 24.48 1.96 -14.68
N SER A 424 23.91 2.89 -15.45
CA SER A 424 24.51 4.20 -15.66
C SER A 424 24.59 5.01 -14.36
N ALA A 425 23.51 5.08 -13.58
CA ALA A 425 23.47 5.79 -12.31
C ALA A 425 24.46 5.20 -11.29
N TYR A 426 24.52 3.86 -11.19
CA TYR A 426 25.45 3.12 -10.33
C TYR A 426 26.91 3.39 -10.70
N LEU A 427 27.28 3.16 -11.97
CA LEU A 427 28.64 3.33 -12.46
C LEU A 427 29.14 4.78 -12.32
N LYS A 428 28.26 5.75 -12.62
CA LYS A 428 28.54 7.17 -12.42
C LYS A 428 28.78 7.50 -10.95
N PHE A 429 28.01 6.90 -10.04
CA PHE A 429 28.13 7.15 -8.61
C PHE A 429 29.46 6.65 -8.04
N ILE A 430 29.85 5.43 -8.41
CA ILE A 430 31.10 4.79 -7.92
C ILE A 430 32.34 5.21 -8.72
N GLY A 431 32.17 5.96 -9.82
CA GLY A 431 33.27 6.43 -10.66
C GLY A 431 33.94 5.34 -11.50
N ARG A 432 33.16 4.37 -12.00
CA ARG A 432 33.64 3.27 -12.84
C ARG A 432 33.01 3.32 -14.23
N ASP A 433 33.72 2.79 -15.23
CA ASP A 433 33.23 2.74 -16.62
C ASP A 433 32.48 1.44 -16.97
N SER A 434 32.63 0.39 -16.14
CA SER A 434 32.05 -0.92 -16.41
C SER A 434 31.76 -1.72 -15.13
N LEU A 435 30.79 -2.63 -15.24
CA LEU A 435 30.45 -3.61 -14.19
C LEU A 435 31.58 -4.63 -13.99
N THR A 436 31.72 -5.15 -12.78
CA THR A 436 32.55 -6.32 -12.49
C THR A 436 31.89 -7.55 -13.09
N ARG A 437 32.64 -8.66 -13.14
CA ARG A 437 32.07 -9.94 -13.57
C ARG A 437 30.87 -10.36 -12.72
N ILE A 438 30.97 -10.23 -11.39
CA ILE A 438 29.90 -10.62 -10.46
C ILE A 438 28.65 -9.76 -10.68
N GLU A 439 28.81 -8.45 -10.78
CA GLU A 439 27.70 -7.52 -11.04
C GLU A 439 27.04 -7.80 -12.40
N LYS A 440 27.85 -8.08 -13.42
CA LYS A 440 27.37 -8.43 -14.75
C LYS A 440 26.55 -9.74 -14.70
N ASP A 441 27.08 -10.77 -14.04
CA ASP A 441 26.42 -12.06 -13.90
C ASP A 441 25.07 -11.90 -13.14
N LEU A 442 24.99 -11.04 -12.11
CA LEU A 442 23.74 -10.74 -11.40
C LEU A 442 22.70 -10.06 -12.32
N VAL A 443 23.12 -9.04 -13.07
CA VAL A 443 22.23 -8.30 -13.96
C VAL A 443 21.78 -9.15 -15.16
N GLU A 444 22.66 -10.01 -15.67
CA GLU A 444 22.34 -10.89 -16.79
C GLU A 444 21.44 -12.03 -16.31
N ASN A 445 21.79 -12.77 -15.26
CA ASN A 445 21.02 -13.96 -14.87
C ASN A 445 19.67 -13.63 -14.21
N SER A 446 19.56 -12.51 -13.49
CA SER A 446 18.33 -12.20 -12.76
C SER A 446 17.37 -11.27 -13.53
N LEU A 447 17.84 -10.66 -14.63
CA LEU A 447 17.05 -9.85 -15.56
C LEU A 447 17.37 -10.26 -17.01
N SER A 448 17.37 -11.58 -17.28
CA SER A 448 17.56 -12.20 -18.61
C SER A 448 16.21 -12.51 -19.26
N PHE A 449 15.58 -11.51 -19.84
CA PHE A 449 14.63 -11.77 -20.91
C PHE A 449 15.40 -11.64 -22.22
N ASP A 450 15.82 -12.79 -22.77
CA ASP A 450 16.40 -12.87 -24.11
C ASP A 450 15.37 -12.34 -25.11
N ILE A 451 15.82 -11.37 -25.93
CA ILE A 451 15.08 -10.76 -27.03
C ILE A 451 15.32 -11.55 -28.31
#